data_AF-O86022-F1
#
_entry.id   AF-O86022-F1
#
_cell.length_a   1.000
_cell.length_b   1.000
_cell.length_c   1.000
_cell.angle_alpha   90.00
_cell.angle_beta   90.00
_cell.angle_gamma   90.00
#
_symmetry.space_group_name_H-M   'P 1'
#
loop_
_entity.id
_entity.type
_entity.pdbx_description
1 polymer ?
#
loop_
_entity_poly.entity_id
_entity_poly.type
_entity_poly.pdbx_seq_one_letter_code
_entity_poly.pdbx_strand_id
1 'polypeptide(L)'
;PIRELFAGTQESRSRGYQPGRFSFNVRGGRCEACQGDGVIKVEMHFLPDVYVPCDVCKGKRYNRETLEVRYKGKTIDEVLDMTVEDAREFFDPVPVIARKLQTLMDVGLSYIRLGQSATTLSGGEAQRVKLARELSKRDTGKTLYILDEPTTGLHFHDIQQLLSVLHRLRDHGFSSTDSPVSLLTP
;
A
#
# COMPACT_ATOMS: atom_id res chain seq x y z
N PRO A 1 -3.14 4.67 10.14
CA PRO A 1 -4.29 5.41 9.58
C PRO A 1 -5.57 4.58 9.37
N ILE A 2 -5.63 3.63 8.42
CA ILE A 2 -6.89 2.89 8.14
C ILE A 2 -7.37 2.12 9.37
N ARG A 3 -6.46 1.39 10.05
CA ARG A 3 -6.77 0.67 11.29
C ARG A 3 -7.27 1.58 12.41
N GLU A 4 -6.74 2.80 12.49
CA GLU A 4 -7.21 3.81 13.48
C GLU A 4 -8.63 4.27 13.17
N LEU A 5 -8.99 4.44 11.88
CA LEU A 5 -10.36 4.78 11.48
C LEU A 5 -11.35 3.71 11.90
N PHE A 6 -11.04 2.44 11.62
CA PHE A 6 -11.90 1.31 12.01
C PHE A 6 -12.04 1.19 13.53
N ALA A 7 -10.95 1.34 14.28
CA ALA A 7 -11.01 1.39 15.75
C ALA A 7 -11.79 2.60 16.28
N GLY A 8 -11.85 3.69 15.51
CA GLY A 8 -12.58 4.90 15.84
C GLY A 8 -14.11 4.82 15.65
N THR A 9 -14.62 3.79 14.98
CA THR A 9 -16.07 3.61 14.75
C THR A 9 -16.83 3.36 16.07
N GLN A 10 -18.12 3.70 16.10
CA GLN A 10 -18.96 3.49 17.29
C GLN A 10 -19.00 2.02 17.71
N GLU A 11 -19.11 1.10 16.74
CA GLU A 11 -19.14 -0.34 16.98
C GLU A 11 -17.82 -0.87 17.54
N SER A 12 -16.68 -0.39 17.03
CA SER A 12 -15.38 -0.73 17.61
C SER A 12 -15.25 -0.23 19.04
N ARG A 13 -15.69 1.00 19.32
CA ARG A 13 -15.61 1.60 20.65
C ARG A 13 -16.47 0.84 21.67
N SER A 14 -17.69 0.44 21.31
CA SER A 14 -18.56 -0.32 22.21
C SER A 14 -18.01 -1.72 22.53
N ARG A 15 -17.30 -2.34 21.59
CA ARG A 15 -16.65 -3.65 21.76
C ARG A 15 -15.22 -3.57 22.30
N GLY A 16 -14.69 -2.36 22.56
CA GLY A 16 -13.32 -2.15 23.03
C GLY A 16 -12.23 -2.47 22.00
N TYR A 17 -12.57 -2.53 20.71
CA TYR A 17 -11.62 -2.87 19.65
C TYR A 17 -10.61 -1.76 19.40
N GLN A 18 -9.34 -2.12 19.52
CA GLN A 18 -8.19 -1.25 19.24
C GLN A 18 -7.69 -1.44 17.81
N PRO A 19 -6.81 -0.55 17.28
CA PRO A 19 -6.26 -0.69 15.94
C PRO A 19 -5.59 -2.05 15.66
N GLY A 20 -5.08 -2.71 16.71
CA GLY A 20 -4.52 -4.06 16.63
C GLY A 20 -5.54 -5.13 16.20
N ARG A 21 -6.84 -4.97 16.51
CA ARG A 21 -7.89 -5.88 16.04
C ARG A 21 -7.96 -5.88 14.51
N PHE A 22 -7.75 -4.74 13.88
CA PHE A 22 -7.82 -4.52 12.44
C PHE A 22 -6.49 -4.82 11.71
N SER A 23 -5.65 -5.65 12.31
CA SER A 23 -4.34 -6.00 11.78
C SER A 23 -4.28 -7.50 11.52
N PHE A 24 -4.18 -7.90 10.26
CA PHE A 24 -4.03 -9.32 9.90
C PHE A 24 -2.70 -9.94 10.38
N ASN A 25 -1.69 -9.12 10.68
CA ASN A 25 -0.36 -9.57 11.13
C ASN A 25 -0.26 -9.94 12.62
N VAL A 26 -1.30 -9.68 13.42
CA VAL A 26 -1.27 -9.92 14.87
C VAL A 26 -2.52 -10.66 15.32
N ARG A 27 -2.39 -11.43 16.40
CA ARG A 27 -3.54 -12.15 17.00
C ARG A 27 -4.60 -11.16 17.46
N GLY A 28 -5.85 -11.63 17.46
CA GLY A 28 -7.01 -10.87 17.94
C GLY A 28 -8.11 -10.82 16.89
N GLY A 29 -7.92 -10.07 15.80
CA GLY A 29 -8.94 -9.94 14.75
C GLY A 29 -8.64 -10.69 13.45
N ARG A 30 -7.40 -11.16 13.25
CA ARG A 30 -7.04 -11.99 12.11
C ARG A 30 -7.74 -13.35 12.13
N CYS A 31 -7.82 -14.00 10.98
CA CYS A 31 -8.18 -15.41 10.90
C CYS A 31 -7.03 -16.25 11.47
N GLU A 32 -7.28 -17.04 12.52
CA GLU A 32 -6.24 -17.87 13.14
C GLU A 32 -5.90 -19.12 12.30
N ALA A 33 -6.81 -19.59 11.44
CA ALA A 33 -6.55 -20.75 10.58
C ALA A 33 -5.45 -20.50 9.55
N CYS A 34 -5.45 -19.33 8.91
CA CYS A 34 -4.41 -18.89 7.97
C CYS A 34 -3.45 -17.85 8.56
N GLN A 35 -3.54 -17.59 9.86
CA GLN A 35 -2.74 -16.58 10.58
C GLN A 35 -2.73 -15.18 9.93
N GLY A 36 -3.80 -14.83 9.20
CA GLY A 36 -3.94 -13.56 8.48
C GLY A 36 -3.43 -13.55 7.03
N ASP A 37 -2.88 -14.65 6.53
CA ASP A 37 -2.39 -14.70 5.15
C ASP A 37 -3.52 -14.71 4.13
N GLY A 38 -4.69 -15.24 4.49
CA GLY A 38 -5.84 -15.43 3.60
C GLY A 38 -5.72 -16.66 2.70
N VAL A 39 -4.53 -17.26 2.64
CA VAL A 39 -4.20 -18.47 1.90
C VAL A 39 -3.54 -19.49 2.83
N ILE A 40 -3.58 -20.75 2.43
CA ILE A 40 -2.84 -21.86 3.06
C ILE A 40 -1.81 -22.35 2.05
N LYS A 41 -0.56 -22.49 2.51
CA LYS A 41 0.52 -23.06 1.71
C LYS A 41 0.41 -24.58 1.76
N VAL A 42 0.34 -25.22 0.59
CA VAL A 42 0.35 -26.67 0.43
C VAL A 42 1.70 -27.07 -0.12
N GLU A 43 2.46 -27.83 0.67
CA GLU A 43 3.77 -28.33 0.27
C GLU A 43 3.64 -29.50 -0.69
N MET A 44 4.32 -29.39 -1.83
CA MET A 44 4.28 -30.38 -2.90
C MET A 44 5.66 -31.03 -3.01
N HIS A 45 5.72 -32.35 -3.12
CA HIS A 45 6.99 -33.09 -3.02
C HIS A 45 7.93 -32.85 -4.22
N PHE A 46 7.37 -32.53 -5.40
CA PHE A 46 8.11 -32.43 -6.67
C PHE A 46 7.78 -31.17 -7.48
N LEU A 47 6.86 -30.34 -6.99
CA LEU A 47 6.38 -29.14 -7.67
C LEU A 47 6.56 -27.94 -6.75
N PRO A 48 6.58 -26.71 -7.29
CA PRO A 48 6.51 -25.51 -6.47
C PRO A 48 5.29 -25.55 -5.56
N ASP A 49 5.45 -25.02 -4.34
CA ASP A 49 4.37 -24.91 -3.38
C ASP A 49 3.19 -24.13 -3.95
N VAL A 50 1.98 -24.60 -3.63
CA VAL A 50 0.75 -23.99 -4.11
C VAL A 50 0.06 -23.27 -2.95
N TYR A 51 -0.50 -22.09 -3.22
CA TYR A 51 -1.28 -21.32 -2.26
C TYR A 51 -2.76 -21.48 -2.58
N VAL A 52 -3.50 -22.07 -1.66
CA VAL A 52 -4.96 -22.23 -1.80
C VAL A 52 -5.68 -21.22 -0.92
N PRO A 53 -6.83 -20.64 -1.35
CA PRO A 53 -7.61 -19.76 -0.48
C PRO A 53 -7.99 -20.47 0.82
N CYS A 54 -7.84 -19.76 1.95
CA CYS A 54 -8.24 -20.30 3.24
C CYS A 54 -9.74 -20.61 3.25
N ASP A 55 -10.08 -21.83 3.60
CA ASP A 55 -11.42 -22.38 3.69
C ASP A 55 -12.26 -21.77 4.83
N VAL A 56 -11.63 -21.25 5.88
CA VAL A 56 -12.30 -20.58 7.00
C VAL A 56 -12.69 -19.14 6.67
N CYS A 57 -11.73 -18.30 6.27
CA CYS A 57 -12.00 -16.88 6.00
C CYS A 57 -12.29 -16.58 4.52
N LYS A 58 -12.19 -17.57 3.62
CA LYS A 58 -12.37 -17.42 2.17
C LYS A 58 -11.54 -16.28 1.57
N GLY A 59 -10.28 -16.18 1.97
CA GLY A 59 -9.36 -15.12 1.52
C GLY A 59 -9.41 -13.81 2.32
N LYS A 60 -10.43 -13.60 3.17
CA LYS A 60 -10.67 -12.29 3.83
C LYS A 60 -9.69 -11.92 4.96
N ARG A 61 -8.79 -12.83 5.36
CA ARG A 61 -7.72 -12.61 6.37
C ARG A 61 -8.17 -12.30 7.81
N TYR A 62 -9.45 -12.04 8.05
CA TYR A 62 -10.02 -11.68 9.36
C TYR A 62 -11.06 -12.68 9.84
N ASN A 63 -11.32 -12.70 11.15
CA ASN A 63 -12.45 -13.41 11.73
C ASN A 63 -13.77 -12.66 11.51
N ARG A 64 -14.89 -13.38 11.69
CA ARG A 64 -16.23 -12.87 11.43
C ARG A 64 -16.55 -11.63 12.27
N GLU A 65 -16.17 -11.63 13.55
CA GLU A 65 -16.47 -10.55 14.49
C GLU A 65 -15.74 -9.24 14.11
N THR A 66 -14.58 -9.33 13.46
CA THR A 66 -13.86 -8.14 12.96
C THR A 66 -14.49 -7.61 11.68
N LEU A 67 -15.06 -8.49 10.85
CA LEU A 67 -15.75 -8.15 9.61
C LEU A 67 -17.19 -7.64 9.82
N GLU A 68 -17.71 -7.65 11.04
CA GLU A 68 -18.96 -6.96 11.37
C GLU A 68 -18.79 -5.44 11.40
N VAL A 69 -17.59 -4.96 11.77
CA VAL A 69 -17.29 -3.54 11.87
C VAL A 69 -17.19 -2.90 10.49
N ARG A 70 -17.97 -1.83 10.28
CA ARG A 70 -18.00 -1.08 9.03
C ARG A 70 -17.59 0.38 9.21
N TYR A 71 -16.84 0.89 8.23
CA TYR A 71 -16.57 2.31 8.03
C TYR A 71 -17.20 2.75 6.70
N LYS A 72 -18.08 3.75 6.72
CA LYS A 72 -18.89 4.18 5.55
C LYS A 72 -19.53 2.99 4.80
N GLY A 73 -20.12 2.06 5.55
CA GLY A 73 -20.80 0.89 4.99
C GLY A 73 -19.89 -0.27 4.55
N LYS A 74 -18.56 -0.11 4.57
CA LYS A 74 -17.60 -1.14 4.14
C LYS A 74 -16.79 -1.71 5.29
N THR A 75 -16.57 -3.02 5.26
CA THR A 75 -15.70 -3.75 6.18
C THR A 75 -14.23 -3.48 5.83
N ILE A 76 -13.30 -3.87 6.73
CA ILE A 76 -11.88 -3.68 6.46
C ILE A 76 -11.37 -4.52 5.29
N ASP A 77 -11.93 -5.71 5.08
CA ASP A 77 -11.63 -6.56 3.92
C ASP A 77 -12.05 -5.87 2.62
N GLU A 78 -13.29 -5.37 2.54
CA GLU A 78 -13.78 -4.63 1.38
C GLU A 78 -12.98 -3.36 1.08
N VAL A 79 -12.45 -2.69 2.12
CA VAL A 79 -11.54 -1.55 1.96
C VAL A 79 -10.17 -1.98 1.44
N LEU A 80 -9.64 -3.10 1.94
CA LEU A 80 -8.36 -3.64 1.47
C LEU A 80 -8.46 -4.21 0.05
N ASP A 81 -9.65 -4.59 -0.41
CA ASP A 81 -9.88 -5.07 -1.77
C ASP A 81 -10.05 -3.94 -2.80
N MET A 82 -10.17 -2.68 -2.37
CA MET A 82 -10.23 -1.52 -3.26
C MET A 82 -8.93 -1.33 -4.03
N THR A 83 -9.05 -0.86 -5.28
CA THR A 83 -7.93 -0.27 -6.00
C THR A 83 -7.48 1.01 -5.32
N VAL A 84 -6.24 1.46 -5.58
CA VAL A 84 -5.74 2.75 -5.08
C VAL A 84 -6.62 3.91 -5.56
N GLU A 85 -7.12 3.85 -6.80
CA GLU A 85 -8.02 4.84 -7.38
C GLU A 85 -9.34 4.93 -6.58
N ASP A 86 -10.05 3.81 -6.43
CA ASP A 86 -11.31 3.75 -5.66
C ASP A 86 -11.10 4.18 -4.21
N ALA A 87 -10.00 3.72 -3.61
CA ALA A 87 -9.66 4.05 -2.23
C ALA A 87 -9.36 5.55 -2.07
N ARG A 88 -8.71 6.18 -3.04
CA ARG A 88 -8.40 7.62 -2.98
C ARG A 88 -9.69 8.41 -2.85
N GLU A 89 -10.67 8.15 -3.72
CA GLU A 89 -11.97 8.82 -3.68
C GLU A 89 -12.71 8.51 -2.37
N PHE A 90 -12.73 7.24 -1.95
CA PHE A 90 -13.40 6.81 -0.72
C PHE A 90 -12.85 7.52 0.54
N PHE A 91 -11.54 7.79 0.56
CA PHE A 91 -10.83 8.43 1.66
C PHE A 91 -10.63 9.94 1.50
N ASP A 92 -11.28 10.60 0.54
CA ASP A 92 -11.22 12.07 0.37
C ASP A 92 -11.48 12.87 1.66
N PRO A 93 -12.47 12.49 2.50
CA PRO A 93 -12.70 13.18 3.78
C PRO A 93 -11.61 12.94 4.83
N VAL A 94 -10.57 12.14 4.55
CA VAL A 94 -9.46 11.83 5.45
C VAL A 94 -8.13 12.25 4.79
N PRO A 95 -7.73 13.53 4.91
CA PRO A 95 -6.61 14.10 4.14
C PRO A 95 -5.28 13.35 4.29
N VAL A 96 -5.01 12.78 5.47
CA VAL A 96 -3.78 12.03 5.75
C VAL A 96 -3.70 10.74 4.92
N ILE A 97 -4.83 10.09 4.65
CA ILE A 97 -4.91 8.88 3.83
C ILE A 97 -4.96 9.26 2.36
N ALA A 98 -5.85 10.19 1.99
CA ALA A 98 -5.98 10.66 0.61
C ALA A 98 -4.64 11.13 0.03
N ARG A 99 -3.82 11.86 0.80
CA ARG A 99 -2.48 12.28 0.36
C ARG A 99 -1.55 11.10 0.07
N LYS A 100 -1.57 10.05 0.90
CA LYS A 100 -0.74 8.85 0.67
C LYS A 100 -1.22 8.06 -0.54
N LEU A 101 -2.53 7.96 -0.75
CA LEU A 101 -3.10 7.31 -1.93
C LEU A 101 -2.81 8.11 -3.21
N GLN A 102 -2.86 9.44 -3.13
CA GLN A 102 -2.45 10.31 -4.24
C GLN A 102 -1.00 10.06 -4.66
N THR A 103 -0.07 9.87 -3.72
CA THR A 103 1.32 9.53 -4.09
C THR A 103 1.44 8.19 -4.81
N LEU A 104 0.55 7.22 -4.55
CA LEU A 104 0.51 5.96 -5.29
C LEU A 104 -0.07 6.16 -6.71
N MET A 105 -1.10 6.99 -6.85
CA MET A 105 -1.64 7.38 -8.17
C MET A 105 -0.59 8.11 -9.01
N ASP A 106 0.16 9.02 -8.38
CA ASP A 106 1.20 9.83 -9.02
C ASP A 106 2.34 9.00 -9.61
N VAL A 107 2.61 7.83 -9.03
CA VAL A 107 3.60 6.85 -9.55
C VAL A 107 2.96 5.79 -10.45
N GLY A 108 1.70 5.97 -10.87
CA GLY A 108 1.01 5.09 -11.81
C GLY A 108 0.60 3.74 -11.23
N LEU A 109 0.32 3.68 -9.92
CA LEU A 109 -0.16 2.49 -9.23
C LEU A 109 -1.66 2.58 -8.90
N SER A 110 -2.47 3.20 -9.77
CA SER A 110 -3.92 3.35 -9.55
C SER A 110 -4.67 2.02 -9.45
N TYR A 111 -4.22 1.01 -10.20
CA TYR A 111 -4.91 -0.27 -10.36
C TYR A 111 -4.60 -1.32 -9.29
N ILE A 112 -3.52 -1.15 -8.49
CA ILE A 112 -3.17 -2.13 -7.46
C ILE A 112 -4.18 -2.06 -6.30
N ARG A 113 -4.43 -3.20 -5.66
CA ARG A 113 -5.31 -3.24 -4.48
C ARG A 113 -4.55 -2.92 -3.20
N LEU A 114 -5.19 -2.24 -2.24
CA LEU A 114 -4.54 -1.86 -0.98
C LEU A 114 -4.03 -3.06 -0.16
N GLY A 115 -4.74 -4.18 -0.22
CA GLY A 115 -4.43 -5.43 0.48
C GLY A 115 -3.63 -6.43 -0.34
N GLN A 116 -3.22 -6.08 -1.56
CA GLN A 116 -2.46 -6.97 -2.46
C GLN A 116 -1.16 -7.42 -1.78
N SER A 117 -0.84 -8.71 -1.92
CA SER A 117 0.39 -9.25 -1.37
C SER A 117 1.61 -8.59 -2.03
N ALA A 118 2.60 -8.19 -1.23
CA ALA A 118 3.85 -7.66 -1.75
C ALA A 118 4.61 -8.68 -2.62
N THR A 119 4.37 -9.98 -2.41
CA THR A 119 4.98 -11.06 -3.20
C THR A 119 4.41 -11.21 -4.61
N THR A 120 3.24 -10.62 -4.89
CA THR A 120 2.62 -10.68 -6.22
C THR A 120 2.84 -9.40 -7.04
N LEU A 121 3.55 -8.42 -6.47
CA LEU A 121 3.93 -7.21 -7.19
C LEU A 121 5.10 -7.52 -8.14
N SER A 122 5.07 -6.93 -9.34
CA SER A 122 6.23 -6.92 -10.22
C SER A 122 7.38 -6.14 -9.59
N GLY A 123 8.62 -6.37 -10.08
CA GLY A 123 9.78 -5.62 -9.62
C GLY A 123 9.59 -4.10 -9.75
N GLY A 124 8.98 -3.65 -10.87
CA GLY A 124 8.66 -2.24 -11.09
C GLY A 124 7.58 -1.68 -10.20
N GLU A 125 6.53 -2.45 -9.90
CA GLU A 125 5.52 -2.04 -8.94
C GLU A 125 6.11 -1.89 -7.54
N ALA A 126 6.89 -2.87 -7.09
CA ALA A 126 7.55 -2.83 -5.79
C ALA A 126 8.48 -1.62 -5.65
N GLN A 127 9.21 -1.27 -6.72
CA GLN A 127 10.04 -0.07 -6.76
C GLN A 127 9.21 1.22 -6.69
N ARG A 128 8.12 1.31 -7.45
CA ARG A 128 7.22 2.48 -7.44
C ARG A 128 6.52 2.65 -6.08
N VAL A 129 6.17 1.57 -5.38
CA VAL A 129 5.68 1.62 -3.99
C VAL A 129 6.72 2.23 -3.04
N LYS A 130 7.99 1.85 -3.17
CA LYS A 130 9.08 2.44 -2.37
C LYS A 130 9.22 3.94 -2.66
N LEU A 131 9.15 4.34 -3.93
CA LEU A 131 9.22 5.74 -4.34
C LEU A 131 8.05 6.57 -3.80
N ALA A 132 6.81 6.05 -3.92
CA ALA A 132 5.62 6.69 -3.35
C ALA A 132 5.73 6.89 -1.83
N ARG A 133 6.31 5.94 -1.12
CA ARG A 133 6.56 6.06 0.32
C ARG A 133 7.47 7.25 0.64
N GLU A 134 8.55 7.41 -0.10
CA GLU A 134 9.48 8.53 0.10
C GLU A 134 8.84 9.87 -0.26
N LEU A 135 8.12 9.95 -1.39
CA LEU A 135 7.32 11.10 -1.79
C LEU A 135 6.26 11.52 -0.77
N SER A 136 5.71 10.56 -0.02
CA SER A 136 4.69 10.84 0.99
C SER A 136 5.24 11.51 2.25
N LYS A 137 6.58 11.54 2.43
CA LYS A 137 7.22 12.23 3.55
C LYS A 137 7.20 13.74 3.31
N ARG A 138 7.11 14.52 4.39
CA ARG A 138 7.22 15.99 4.26
C ARG A 138 8.61 16.33 3.77
N ASP A 139 8.67 17.09 2.69
CA ASP A 139 9.92 17.59 2.16
C ASP A 139 10.54 18.59 3.15
N THR A 140 11.83 18.41 3.41
CA THR A 140 12.64 19.33 4.20
C THR A 140 13.59 20.15 3.31
N GLY A 141 13.53 19.96 1.99
CA GLY A 141 14.37 20.62 0.99
C GLY A 141 15.82 20.13 0.95
N LYS A 142 16.17 19.08 1.71
CA LYS A 142 17.55 18.61 1.91
C LYS A 142 17.72 17.10 1.75
N THR A 143 16.90 16.47 0.92
CA THR A 143 16.93 15.01 0.74
C THR A 143 17.63 14.66 -0.59
N LEU A 144 18.78 13.99 -0.51
CA LEU A 144 19.46 13.42 -1.67
C LEU A 144 18.93 12.01 -1.93
N TYR A 145 18.29 11.81 -3.08
CA TYR A 145 17.87 10.48 -3.55
C TYR A 145 18.97 9.87 -4.44
N ILE A 146 19.57 8.77 -4.00
CA ILE A 146 20.48 7.96 -4.82
C ILE A 146 19.70 6.72 -5.25
N LEU A 147 19.64 6.51 -6.56
CA LEU A 147 18.95 5.39 -7.18
C LEU A 147 19.99 4.55 -7.91
N ASP A 148 20.27 3.37 -7.39
CA ASP A 148 21.17 2.42 -8.04
C ASP A 148 20.37 1.55 -9.02
N GLU A 149 20.73 1.61 -10.29
CA GLU A 149 20.06 0.95 -11.42
C GLU A 149 18.52 0.90 -11.37
N PRO A 150 17.83 2.05 -11.32
CA PRO A 150 16.37 2.06 -11.10
C PRO A 150 15.54 1.59 -12.29
N THR A 151 16.17 1.20 -13.40
CA THR A 151 15.47 0.76 -14.63
C THR A 151 15.63 -0.73 -14.91
N THR A 152 16.46 -1.44 -14.14
CA THR A 152 16.75 -2.87 -14.38
C THR A 152 15.47 -3.71 -14.20
N GLY A 153 15.08 -4.42 -15.27
CA GLY A 153 13.88 -5.25 -15.28
C GLY A 153 12.56 -4.51 -15.48
N LEU A 154 12.59 -3.21 -15.81
CA LEU A 154 11.39 -2.43 -16.12
C LEU A 154 11.04 -2.49 -17.61
N HIS A 155 9.74 -2.57 -17.90
CA HIS A 155 9.22 -2.37 -19.25
C HIS A 155 9.32 -0.88 -19.64
N PHE A 156 9.44 -0.57 -20.94
CA PHE A 156 9.58 0.81 -21.44
C PHE A 156 8.50 1.77 -20.91
N HIS A 157 7.27 1.28 -20.77
CA HIS A 157 6.17 2.06 -20.21
C HIS A 157 6.42 2.46 -18.74
N ASP A 158 6.90 1.53 -17.90
CA ASP A 158 7.23 1.80 -16.50
C ASP A 158 8.42 2.74 -16.35
N ILE A 159 9.39 2.69 -17.28
CA ILE A 159 10.52 3.63 -17.31
C ILE A 159 10.03 5.06 -17.52
N GLN A 160 9.09 5.28 -18.45
CA GLN A 160 8.53 6.62 -18.71
C GLN A 160 7.78 7.17 -17.48
N GLN A 161 7.02 6.32 -16.78
CA GLN A 161 6.35 6.70 -15.54
C GLN A 161 7.35 6.99 -14.42
N LEU A 162 8.40 6.18 -14.28
CA LEU A 162 9.45 6.43 -13.30
C LEU A 162 10.13 7.78 -13.56
N LEU A 163 10.51 8.06 -14.81
CA LEU A 163 11.13 9.33 -15.21
C LEU A 163 10.24 10.53 -14.90
N SER A 164 8.93 10.44 -15.15
CA SER A 164 8.00 11.53 -14.85
C SER A 164 7.94 11.83 -13.35
N VAL A 165 7.99 10.80 -12.51
CA VAL A 165 8.05 10.94 -11.05
C VAL A 165 9.37 11.55 -10.60
N LEU A 166 10.50 11.14 -11.17
CA LEU A 166 11.82 11.70 -10.86
C LEU A 166 11.91 13.18 -11.26
N HIS A 167 11.32 13.57 -12.39
CA HIS A 167 11.22 14.99 -12.77
C HIS A 167 10.37 15.78 -11.77
N ARG A 168 9.26 15.23 -11.28
CA ARG A 168 8.47 15.89 -10.21
C ARG A 168 9.27 16.04 -8.92
N LEU A 169 10.05 15.02 -8.53
CA LEU A 169 10.94 15.09 -7.36
C LEU A 169 11.98 16.21 -7.49
N ARG A 170 12.62 16.30 -8.66
CA ARG A 170 13.51 17.39 -9.02
C ARG A 170 12.78 18.72 -8.81
N ASP A 171 11.66 18.92 -9.48
CA ASP A 171 10.94 20.20 -9.50
C ASP A 171 10.43 20.63 -8.11
N HIS A 172 10.05 19.68 -7.26
CA HIS A 172 9.69 19.97 -5.86
C HIS A 172 10.89 20.40 -5.01
N GLY A 173 12.05 19.74 -5.17
CA GLY A 173 13.29 20.08 -4.46
C GLY A 173 13.94 21.41 -4.89
N PHE A 174 13.68 21.90 -6.10
CA PHE A 174 14.22 23.18 -6.60
C PHE A 174 13.30 24.40 -6.36
N SER A 175 12.17 24.23 -5.66
CA SER A 175 11.20 25.31 -5.43
C SER A 175 11.61 26.34 -4.36
N SER A 176 12.78 26.18 -3.72
CA SER A 176 13.40 27.19 -2.85
C SER A 176 14.75 27.62 -3.42
N THR A 177 14.78 28.86 -3.91
CA THR A 177 15.93 29.70 -4.28
C THR A 177 17.29 29.29 -3.67
N ASP A 178 18.19 28.70 -4.46
CA ASP A 178 19.57 29.18 -4.69
C ASP A 178 20.46 28.14 -5.42
N SER A 179 20.96 28.56 -6.60
CA SER A 179 22.16 28.10 -7.34
C SER A 179 22.22 26.73 -8.06
N PRO A 180 23.02 26.64 -9.15
CA PRO A 180 22.83 25.65 -10.22
C PRO A 180 23.63 24.36 -9.98
N VAL A 181 23.02 23.20 -10.24
CA VAL A 181 23.75 21.93 -10.32
C VAL A 181 24.00 21.59 -11.78
N SER A 182 25.28 21.63 -12.13
CA SER A 182 25.88 21.04 -13.31
C SER A 182 25.51 19.57 -13.41
N LEU A 183 24.78 19.19 -14.46
CA LEU A 183 24.69 17.80 -14.90
C LEU A 183 26.07 17.40 -15.43
N LEU A 184 26.87 16.73 -14.61
CA LEU A 184 28.01 15.95 -15.07
C LEU A 184 27.47 14.71 -15.79
N THR A 185 27.28 14.84 -17.10
CA THR A 185 27.46 13.73 -18.03
C THR A 185 28.96 13.62 -18.35
N PRO A 186 29.51 12.40 -18.56
CA PRO A 186 30.91 12.20 -18.93
C PRO A 186 31.26 12.89 -20.26
#